data_AF-A0A2K6NXJ4-F1
#
_entry.id   AF-A0A2K6NXJ4-F1
#
_cell.length_a   1.000
_cell.length_b   1.000
_cell.length_c   1.000
_cell.angle_alpha   90.00
_cell.angle_beta   90.00
_cell.angle_gamma   90.00
#
_symmetry.space_group_name_H-M   'P 1'
#
loop_
_entity.id
_entity.type
_entity.pdbx_description
1 polymer ?
#
loop_
_entity_poly.entity_id
_entity_poly.type
_entity_poly.pdbx_seq_one_letter_code
_entity_poly.pdbx_strand_id
1 'polypeptide(L)'
;MASIFSKLLTGRNASLLFVTMGTSALTTGYLLNRQKVCAEIREQPRLFPPSADYPDLRKHNNCMAECLTPAIYAKLRNKVTPNGYTLDQCIQTGVDNPGHPFIKTVGMVAGDEESYEVFADLFDPVIKLRHNGYDPRVMKHTTDLDASKITQGQFDEHYVLSSRVRTGRSIRGLSLPPACTRAERREVENVAITALEGLKGDLAGRYYKLSEMTEQDQQRLIDDHFLFDKPVSPLLTCAGMARDWPDARGIWHNYDKTFLIWINEEDHTRVISMEKGGNMKRVFERFCRGLKEVERLIQERGWEFMWNERLGYILTCPSNLGTGLRAGVHVRIPKLSKDPRFSKILENLRLQKRGTGGVDTAAVADVYDISNIDRIGRSEVELVQIVIDGVNYLVDCEKKLERGQDIKVPPPLPQFGKK
;
A
#
# COMPACT_ATOMS: atom_id res chain seq x y z
N MET A 1 39.21 -36.01 48.04
CA MET A 1 38.72 -36.90 46.96
C MET A 1 37.21 -36.79 46.92
N ALA A 2 36.66 -36.48 45.72
CA ALA A 2 35.29 -36.65 45.18
C ALA A 2 34.10 -36.90 46.16
N SER A 3 32.89 -36.34 46.04
CA SER A 3 32.11 -35.87 44.89
C SER A 3 30.80 -35.17 45.35
N ILE A 4 30.55 -33.96 44.85
CA ILE A 4 29.35 -33.47 44.13
C ILE A 4 27.98 -34.14 44.45
N PHE A 5 26.99 -33.35 44.94
CA PHE A 5 25.78 -32.94 44.18
C PHE A 5 24.90 -31.96 44.98
N SER A 6 24.67 -30.78 44.41
CA SER A 6 23.69 -29.78 44.84
C SER A 6 22.51 -29.77 43.86
N LYS A 7 21.28 -29.69 44.37
CA LYS A 7 20.16 -28.83 43.91
C LYS A 7 18.83 -29.29 44.54
N LEU A 8 18.24 -28.43 45.36
CA LEU A 8 16.88 -28.56 45.86
C LEU A 8 16.08 -27.29 45.49
N LEU A 9 15.15 -27.49 44.55
CA LEU A 9 13.79 -26.94 44.41
C LEU A 9 13.39 -25.64 45.13
N THR A 10 13.08 -24.60 44.34
CA THR A 10 12.00 -23.60 44.53
C THR A 10 11.83 -22.84 43.20
N GLY A 11 10.67 -22.60 42.59
CA GLY A 11 9.28 -22.88 42.90
C GLY A 11 8.44 -22.76 41.61
N ARG A 12 7.34 -23.52 41.56
CA ARG A 12 6.28 -23.49 40.54
C ARG A 12 5.14 -22.60 41.05
N ASN A 13 4.70 -21.62 40.27
CA ASN A 13 3.36 -21.03 40.34
C ASN A 13 2.79 -21.14 38.91
N ALA A 14 2.03 -22.18 38.59
CA ALA A 14 0.57 -22.31 38.78
C ALA A 14 -0.22 -21.48 37.76
N SER A 15 -0.41 -22.07 36.57
CA SER A 15 -1.42 -21.67 35.59
C SER A 15 -2.75 -22.30 36.00
N LEU A 16 -3.74 -21.47 36.35
CA LEU A 16 -5.09 -21.93 36.66
C LEU A 16 -5.92 -21.98 35.37
N LEU A 17 -6.22 -23.18 34.88
CA LEU A 17 -7.20 -23.44 33.82
C LEU A 17 -8.55 -23.67 34.49
N PHE A 18 -9.51 -22.76 34.28
CA PHE A 18 -10.92 -23.04 34.53
C PHE A 18 -11.52 -23.67 33.26
N VAL A 19 -11.86 -24.96 33.35
CA VAL A 19 -12.66 -25.67 32.35
C VAL A 19 -14.09 -25.70 32.87
N THR A 20 -15.00 -24.97 32.22
CA THR A 20 -16.44 -25.19 32.32
C THR A 20 -16.94 -25.62 30.96
N MET A 21 -17.49 -26.84 30.91
CA MET A 21 -18.06 -27.45 29.71
C MET A 21 -19.27 -26.66 29.21
N GLY A 22 -19.21 -26.22 27.96
CA GLY A 22 -20.32 -25.65 27.21
C GLY A 22 -19.91 -25.54 25.75
N THR A 23 -20.66 -26.17 24.85
CA THR A 23 -20.41 -26.24 23.41
C THR A 23 -20.45 -24.84 22.78
N SER A 24 -19.29 -24.22 22.57
CA SER A 24 -19.15 -22.99 21.77
C SER A 24 -17.67 -22.67 21.53
N ALA A 25 -17.33 -22.43 20.26
CA ALA A 25 -16.12 -21.79 19.70
C ALA A 25 -14.85 -21.71 20.58
N LEU A 26 -13.82 -22.46 20.18
CA LEU A 26 -12.43 -22.24 20.64
C LEU A 26 -11.90 -20.93 20.06
N THR A 27 -12.14 -19.81 20.74
CA THR A 27 -11.40 -18.56 20.55
C THR A 27 -10.07 -18.67 21.29
N THR A 28 -9.02 -19.09 20.59
CA THR A 28 -7.65 -18.98 21.10
C THR A 28 -7.22 -17.52 20.99
N GLY A 29 -7.47 -16.73 22.04
CA GLY A 29 -6.97 -15.37 22.15
C GLY A 29 -5.45 -15.37 22.34
N TYR A 30 -4.70 -15.02 21.30
CA TYR A 30 -3.27 -14.74 21.41
C TYR A 30 -3.12 -13.34 22.03
N LEU A 31 -2.85 -13.27 23.33
CA LEU A 31 -2.40 -12.03 23.97
C LEU A 31 -1.00 -11.70 23.45
N LEU A 32 -0.92 -10.90 22.39
CA LEU A 32 0.35 -10.31 21.93
C LEU A 32 0.88 -9.40 23.04
N ASN A 33 1.92 -9.88 23.72
CA ASN A 33 2.59 -9.13 24.77
C ASN A 33 3.24 -7.88 24.15
N ARG A 34 2.93 -6.70 24.68
CA ARG A 34 3.48 -5.39 24.27
C ARG A 34 4.97 -5.31 24.64
N GLN A 35 5.83 -5.88 23.82
CA GLN A 35 7.24 -5.52 23.79
C GLN A 35 7.49 -4.71 22.52
N LYS A 36 8.25 -3.61 22.62
CA LYS A 36 8.89 -3.01 21.45
C LYS A 36 9.84 -4.07 20.90
N VAL A 37 9.37 -4.86 19.93
CA VAL A 37 10.17 -5.88 19.27
C VAL A 37 11.15 -5.12 18.36
N CYS A 38 12.38 -4.96 18.82
CA CYS A 38 13.50 -4.68 17.92
C CYS A 38 13.70 -5.96 17.11
N ALA A 39 13.75 -5.90 15.78
CA ALA A 39 13.92 -7.12 14.97
C ALA A 39 15.21 -7.85 15.40
N GLU A 40 15.10 -9.05 15.95
CA GLU A 40 16.26 -9.92 16.19
C GLU A 40 16.85 -10.33 14.84
N ILE A 41 17.94 -9.67 14.44
CA ILE A 41 18.64 -9.98 13.20
C ILE A 41 19.30 -11.35 13.35
N ARG A 42 18.86 -12.31 12.54
CA ARG A 42 19.51 -13.63 12.43
C ARG A 42 20.35 -13.66 11.17
N GLU A 43 21.48 -14.36 11.23
CA GLU A 43 22.31 -14.63 10.05
C GLU A 43 22.18 -16.09 9.65
N GLN A 44 21.97 -16.34 8.36
CA GLN A 44 22.07 -17.66 7.76
C GLN A 44 23.39 -17.75 6.96
N PRO A 45 24.33 -18.61 7.37
CA PRO A 45 25.57 -18.80 6.63
C PRO A 45 25.28 -19.42 5.26
N ARG A 46 25.97 -18.93 4.23
CA ARG A 46 25.85 -19.42 2.85
C ARG A 46 27.21 -19.92 2.34
N LEU A 47 27.14 -20.85 1.39
CA LEU A 47 28.32 -21.59 0.88
C LEU A 47 29.31 -20.70 0.13
N PHE A 48 28.81 -19.75 -0.65
CA PHE A 48 29.61 -18.88 -1.52
C PHE A 48 29.81 -17.49 -0.91
N PRO A 49 30.94 -16.81 -1.23
CA PRO A 49 31.14 -15.44 -0.82
C PRO A 49 30.02 -14.55 -1.39
N PRO A 50 29.57 -13.50 -0.67
CA PRO A 50 28.43 -12.69 -1.11
C PRO A 50 28.58 -12.09 -2.51
N SER A 51 29.80 -11.76 -2.95
CA SER A 51 30.03 -11.22 -4.29
C SER A 51 29.70 -12.17 -5.43
N ALA A 52 29.70 -13.49 -5.20
CA ALA A 52 29.37 -14.49 -6.21
C ALA A 52 27.87 -14.49 -6.56
N ASP A 53 27.03 -14.00 -5.64
CA ASP A 53 25.58 -13.91 -5.80
C ASP A 53 25.11 -12.48 -6.14
N TYR A 54 26.03 -11.53 -6.29
CA TYR A 54 25.69 -10.15 -6.62
C TYR A 54 25.00 -10.08 -8.00
N PRO A 55 23.82 -9.44 -8.11
CA PRO A 55 23.07 -9.43 -9.37
C PRO A 55 23.73 -8.57 -10.45
N ASP A 56 23.62 -9.01 -11.70
CA ASP A 56 23.97 -8.18 -12.86
C ASP A 56 22.86 -7.18 -13.17
N LEU A 57 23.09 -5.92 -12.79
CA LEU A 57 22.12 -4.82 -12.91
C LEU A 57 22.51 -3.79 -14.00
N ARG A 58 23.43 -4.13 -14.92
CA ARG A 58 23.99 -3.19 -15.91
C ARG A 58 22.96 -2.56 -16.85
N LYS A 59 21.79 -3.18 -17.02
CA LYS A 59 20.72 -2.72 -17.93
C LYS A 59 19.42 -2.38 -17.20
N HIS A 60 19.50 -2.15 -15.89
CA HIS A 60 18.33 -1.98 -15.03
C HIS A 60 18.10 -0.50 -14.69
N ASN A 61 16.84 -0.08 -14.78
CA ASN A 61 16.36 1.26 -14.48
C ASN A 61 15.19 1.17 -13.49
N ASN A 62 15.53 0.82 -12.25
CA ASN A 62 14.61 0.82 -11.11
C ASN A 62 15.34 1.33 -9.86
N CYS A 63 14.59 1.77 -8.85
CA CYS A 63 15.18 2.43 -7.68
C CYS A 63 16.13 1.53 -6.90
N MET A 64 15.82 0.23 -6.78
CA MET A 64 16.66 -0.78 -6.13
C MET A 64 18.02 -0.87 -6.83
N ALA A 65 18.04 -1.00 -8.16
CA ALA A 65 19.28 -1.12 -8.92
C ALA A 65 20.18 0.12 -8.83
N GLU A 66 19.60 1.31 -8.70
CA GLU A 66 20.37 2.55 -8.51
C GLU A 66 20.94 2.70 -7.10
N CYS A 67 20.34 2.03 -6.10
CA CYS A 67 20.76 2.15 -4.70
C CYS A 67 21.61 0.98 -4.21
N LEU A 68 21.51 -0.20 -4.86
CA LEU A 68 22.26 -1.38 -4.46
C LEU A 68 23.76 -1.21 -4.76
N THR A 69 24.59 -1.59 -3.80
CA THR A 69 26.05 -1.60 -3.95
C THR A 69 26.62 -2.95 -3.50
N PRO A 70 27.82 -3.35 -3.98
CA PRO A 70 28.47 -4.58 -3.51
C PRO A 70 28.64 -4.62 -1.99
N ALA A 71 28.93 -3.47 -1.36
CA ALA A 71 29.07 -3.36 0.09
C ALA A 71 27.74 -3.58 0.83
N ILE A 72 26.65 -2.95 0.37
CA ILE A 72 25.30 -3.15 0.95
C ILE A 72 24.89 -4.61 0.78
N TYR A 73 25.05 -5.18 -0.40
CA TYR A 73 24.68 -6.57 -0.66
C TYR A 73 25.47 -7.54 0.23
N ALA A 74 26.80 -7.40 0.30
CA ALA A 74 27.63 -8.24 1.17
C ALA A 74 27.25 -8.13 2.66
N LYS A 75 26.89 -6.93 3.14
CA LYS A 75 26.46 -6.69 4.52
C LYS A 75 25.10 -7.31 4.85
N LEU A 76 24.18 -7.32 3.89
CA LEU A 76 22.78 -7.68 4.13
C LEU A 76 22.42 -9.10 3.69
N ARG A 77 23.15 -9.71 2.74
CA ARG A 77 22.78 -10.96 2.08
C ARG A 77 22.46 -12.11 3.03
N ASN A 78 23.26 -12.27 4.07
CA ASN A 78 23.10 -13.36 5.03
C ASN A 78 22.09 -13.06 6.14
N LYS A 79 21.59 -11.81 6.23
CA LYS A 79 20.58 -11.45 7.21
C LYS A 79 19.22 -11.99 6.79
N VAL A 80 18.46 -12.44 7.78
CA VAL A 80 17.09 -12.89 7.61
C VAL A 80 16.19 -12.22 8.62
N THR A 81 14.93 -11.98 8.24
CA THR A 81 13.90 -11.51 9.16
C THR A 81 13.52 -12.62 10.14
N PRO A 82 12.77 -12.33 11.23
CA PRO A 82 12.31 -13.37 12.15
C PRO A 82 11.53 -14.51 11.46
N ASN A 83 10.80 -14.20 10.39
CA ASN A 83 10.04 -15.15 9.57
C ASN A 83 10.85 -15.76 8.41
N GLY A 84 12.15 -15.46 8.32
CA GLY A 84 13.05 -16.07 7.35
C GLY A 84 13.03 -15.42 5.96
N TYR A 85 12.48 -14.21 5.81
CA TYR A 85 12.57 -13.46 4.56
C TYR A 85 13.98 -12.90 4.36
N THR A 86 14.45 -12.90 3.11
CA THR A 86 15.85 -12.59 2.76
C THR A 86 15.96 -11.37 1.85
N LEU A 87 17.15 -10.79 1.79
CA LEU A 87 17.45 -9.70 0.85
C LEU A 87 17.19 -10.09 -0.61
N ASP A 88 17.58 -11.31 -1.01
CA ASP A 88 17.40 -11.79 -2.38
C ASP A 88 15.90 -11.81 -2.75
N GLN A 89 15.04 -12.27 -1.84
CA GLN A 89 13.59 -12.25 -2.05
C GLN A 89 13.05 -10.82 -2.13
N CYS A 90 13.56 -9.87 -1.33
CA CYS A 90 13.17 -8.47 -1.44
C CYS A 90 13.45 -7.90 -2.83
N ILE A 91 14.62 -8.18 -3.41
CA ILE A 91 15.08 -7.54 -4.65
C ILE A 91 14.72 -8.32 -5.92
N GLN A 92 14.25 -9.57 -5.81
CA GLN A 92 14.03 -10.47 -6.94
C GLN A 92 13.20 -9.83 -8.06
N THR A 93 12.09 -9.16 -7.73
CA THR A 93 11.26 -8.49 -8.73
C THR A 93 12.01 -7.40 -9.50
N GLY A 94 12.93 -6.68 -8.86
CA GLY A 94 13.77 -5.68 -9.53
C GLY A 94 14.91 -6.28 -10.34
N VAL A 95 15.41 -7.46 -9.97
CA VAL A 95 16.40 -8.20 -10.77
C VAL A 95 15.75 -8.76 -12.03
N ASP A 96 14.55 -9.33 -11.91
CA ASP A 96 13.81 -9.94 -13.03
C ASP A 96 13.22 -8.91 -14.00
N ASN A 97 12.95 -7.69 -13.51
CA ASN A 97 12.32 -6.62 -14.30
C ASN A 97 13.26 -5.41 -14.46
N PRO A 98 14.01 -5.32 -15.59
CA PRO A 98 14.98 -4.23 -15.81
C PRO A 98 14.34 -2.86 -15.97
N GLY A 99 13.04 -2.78 -16.25
CA GLY A 99 12.31 -1.53 -16.35
C GLY A 99 10.83 -1.78 -16.53
N HIS A 100 10.07 -0.72 -16.74
CA HIS A 100 8.64 -0.80 -17.06
C HIS A 100 8.30 0.19 -18.19
N PRO A 101 7.41 -0.15 -19.14
CA PRO A 101 7.16 0.69 -20.32
C PRO A 101 6.70 2.13 -20.02
N PHE A 102 6.03 2.33 -18.87
CA PHE A 102 5.35 3.60 -18.58
C PHE A 102 5.94 4.40 -17.42
N ILE A 103 6.68 3.76 -16.50
CA ILE A 103 7.12 4.38 -15.24
C ILE A 103 8.45 3.80 -14.77
N LYS A 104 9.23 4.58 -14.00
CA LYS A 104 10.33 4.04 -13.21
C LYS A 104 9.78 3.28 -12.00
N THR A 105 10.16 2.02 -11.83
CA THR A 105 9.67 1.16 -10.75
C THR A 105 10.58 1.21 -9.52
N VAL A 106 10.09 0.66 -8.40
CA VAL A 106 10.88 0.55 -7.17
C VAL A 106 11.91 -0.58 -7.28
N GLY A 107 11.51 -1.76 -7.76
CA GLY A 107 12.41 -2.91 -7.91
C GLY A 107 12.70 -3.70 -6.63
N MET A 108 11.93 -3.48 -5.57
CA MET A 108 11.98 -4.33 -4.38
C MET A 108 10.66 -4.30 -3.60
N VAL A 109 10.43 -5.33 -2.78
CA VAL A 109 9.25 -5.51 -1.91
C VAL A 109 9.66 -5.95 -0.51
N ALA A 110 8.81 -5.67 0.48
CA ALA A 110 8.93 -6.22 1.83
C ALA A 110 8.10 -7.51 1.95
N GLY A 111 8.66 -8.53 2.62
CA GLY A 111 7.95 -9.78 2.91
C GLY A 111 7.22 -9.76 4.24
N ASP A 112 7.64 -8.90 5.16
CA ASP A 112 7.09 -8.73 6.51
C ASP A 112 7.41 -7.31 7.03
N GLU A 113 6.92 -6.96 8.24
CA GLU A 113 7.12 -5.63 8.83
C GLU A 113 8.62 -5.37 9.09
N GLU A 114 9.33 -6.40 9.56
CA GLU A 114 10.73 -6.38 9.96
C GLU A 114 11.69 -6.21 8.77
N SER A 115 11.27 -6.57 7.55
CA SER A 115 12.05 -6.35 6.32
C SER A 115 12.57 -4.91 6.22
N TYR A 116 11.74 -3.93 6.58
CA TYR A 116 12.10 -2.50 6.54
C TYR A 116 13.14 -2.08 7.59
N GLU A 117 13.36 -2.89 8.64
CA GLU A 117 14.38 -2.67 9.65
C GLU A 117 15.64 -3.48 9.35
N VAL A 118 15.50 -4.79 9.11
CA VAL A 118 16.62 -5.72 8.85
C VAL A 118 17.42 -5.29 7.62
N PHE A 119 16.74 -4.83 6.57
CA PHE A 119 17.34 -4.41 5.30
C PHE A 119 17.31 -2.88 5.11
N ALA A 120 17.24 -2.11 6.20
CA ALA A 120 17.16 -0.64 6.17
C ALA A 120 18.26 0.03 5.34
N ASP A 121 19.49 -0.52 5.33
CA ASP A 121 20.61 0.03 4.55
C ASP A 121 20.33 0.07 3.02
N LEU A 122 19.39 -0.76 2.53
CA LEU A 122 18.90 -0.69 1.15
C LEU A 122 17.53 -0.01 1.05
N PHE A 123 16.59 -0.31 1.95
CA PHE A 123 15.26 0.31 1.91
C PHE A 123 15.31 1.82 2.07
N ASP A 124 16.09 2.36 3.00
CA ASP A 124 16.14 3.79 3.29
C ASP A 124 16.59 4.64 2.07
N PRO A 125 17.68 4.33 1.35
CA PRO A 125 18.03 5.06 0.13
C PRO A 125 16.99 4.88 -0.99
N VAL A 126 16.38 3.69 -1.13
CA VAL A 126 15.32 3.45 -2.12
C VAL A 126 14.06 4.27 -1.81
N ILE A 127 13.66 4.35 -0.54
CA ILE A 127 12.54 5.16 -0.05
C ILE A 127 12.83 6.64 -0.35
N LYS A 128 14.03 7.11 -0.03
CA LYS A 128 14.46 8.49 -0.30
C LYS A 128 14.41 8.82 -1.78
N LEU A 129 14.90 7.93 -2.64
CA LEU A 129 14.86 8.12 -4.09
C LEU A 129 13.41 8.14 -4.61
N ARG A 130 12.60 7.16 -4.20
CA ARG A 130 11.23 7.02 -4.71
C ARG A 130 10.31 8.15 -4.24
N HIS A 131 10.48 8.63 -3.02
CA HIS A 131 9.66 9.67 -2.40
C HIS A 131 10.38 11.02 -2.38
N ASN A 132 11.20 11.25 -3.41
CA ASN A 132 11.76 12.55 -3.75
C ASN A 132 12.34 13.26 -2.50
N GLY A 133 13.30 12.62 -1.84
CA GLY A 133 14.05 13.21 -0.74
C GLY A 133 13.54 12.89 0.68
N TYR A 134 12.37 12.27 0.85
CA TYR A 134 11.92 11.85 2.18
C TYR A 134 12.91 10.84 2.77
N ASP A 135 13.63 11.23 3.83
CA ASP A 135 14.70 10.41 4.39
C ASP A 135 14.23 9.78 5.72
N PRO A 136 13.87 8.49 5.74
CA PRO A 136 13.30 7.84 6.93
C PRO A 136 14.28 7.73 8.10
N ARG A 137 15.55 8.07 7.90
CA ARG A 137 16.59 8.08 8.94
C ARG A 137 16.54 9.34 9.81
N VAL A 138 16.01 10.45 9.26
CA VAL A 138 16.04 11.77 9.90
C VAL A 138 14.68 12.47 9.89
N MET A 139 13.69 11.92 9.19
CA MET A 139 12.33 12.46 9.10
C MET A 139 11.32 11.54 9.78
N LYS A 140 10.19 12.12 10.17
CA LYS A 140 9.00 11.42 10.65
C LYS A 140 7.83 11.69 9.73
N HIS A 141 6.90 10.76 9.67
CA HIS A 141 5.66 10.88 8.92
C HIS A 141 4.50 11.22 9.85
N THR A 142 3.65 12.15 9.42
CA THR A 142 2.45 12.55 10.15
C THR A 142 1.22 12.08 9.38
N THR A 143 0.36 11.31 10.05
CA THR A 143 -0.95 10.89 9.57
C THR A 143 -2.01 11.93 9.95
N ASP A 144 -2.89 12.29 9.02
CA ASP A 144 -3.99 13.23 9.26
C ASP A 144 -5.23 12.80 8.47
N LEU A 145 -6.14 12.08 9.13
CA LEU A 145 -7.42 11.64 8.57
C LEU A 145 -8.59 12.53 9.04
N ASP A 146 -8.34 13.81 9.27
CA ASP A 146 -9.39 14.80 9.57
C ASP A 146 -9.95 15.41 8.28
N ALA A 147 -10.98 14.75 7.73
CA ALA A 147 -11.65 15.20 6.51
C ALA A 147 -12.28 16.61 6.62
N SER A 148 -12.54 17.12 7.83
CA SER A 148 -13.13 18.45 8.01
C SER A 148 -12.23 19.59 7.53
N LYS A 149 -10.91 19.35 7.48
CA LYS A 149 -9.90 20.28 6.96
C LYS A 149 -10.01 20.50 5.45
N ILE A 150 -10.59 19.55 4.72
CA ILE A 150 -10.94 19.74 3.30
C ILE A 150 -12.24 20.55 3.26
N THR A 151 -12.13 21.87 3.20
CA THR A 151 -13.31 22.76 3.25
C THR A 151 -14.05 22.80 1.91
N GLN A 152 -13.33 22.74 0.79
CA GLN A 152 -13.84 22.71 -0.59
C GLN A 152 -13.22 21.54 -1.35
N GLY A 153 -13.99 20.91 -2.25
CA GLY A 153 -13.50 19.76 -3.02
C GLY A 153 -14.50 19.27 -4.06
N GLN A 154 -15.24 20.19 -4.69
CA GLN A 154 -16.12 19.90 -5.80
C GLN A 154 -15.43 20.32 -7.11
N PHE A 155 -15.27 19.38 -8.02
CA PHE A 155 -14.75 19.63 -9.36
C PHE A 155 -15.87 19.95 -10.37
N ASP A 156 -15.46 20.50 -11.51
CA ASP A 156 -16.34 20.68 -12.67
C ASP A 156 -16.62 19.33 -13.35
N GLU A 157 -17.87 18.87 -13.26
CA GLU A 157 -18.30 17.56 -13.74
C GLU A 157 -18.42 17.45 -15.27
N HIS A 158 -18.27 18.56 -16.00
CA HIS A 158 -18.10 18.50 -17.47
C HIS A 158 -16.75 17.85 -17.86
N TYR A 159 -15.74 17.97 -16.99
CA TYR A 159 -14.39 17.46 -17.21
C TYR A 159 -14.10 16.24 -16.32
N VAL A 160 -14.47 16.30 -15.03
CA VAL A 160 -14.23 15.21 -14.07
C VAL A 160 -15.38 14.22 -14.06
N LEU A 161 -15.09 12.98 -14.46
CA LEU A 161 -16.09 11.91 -14.64
C LEU A 161 -16.30 11.08 -13.36
N SER A 162 -15.24 10.93 -12.55
CA SER A 162 -15.29 10.19 -11.30
C SER A 162 -14.14 10.59 -10.38
N SER A 163 -14.37 10.47 -9.08
CA SER A 163 -13.41 10.77 -8.02
C SER A 163 -13.17 9.54 -7.16
N ARG A 164 -11.92 9.29 -6.77
CA ARG A 164 -11.51 8.09 -6.04
C ARG A 164 -10.37 8.35 -5.08
N VAL A 165 -10.47 7.82 -3.86
CA VAL A 165 -9.40 7.79 -2.86
C VAL A 165 -9.16 6.34 -2.45
N ARG A 166 -7.92 5.87 -2.55
CA ARG A 166 -7.49 4.53 -2.11
C ARG A 166 -6.33 4.64 -1.13
N THR A 167 -6.27 3.76 -0.14
CA THR A 167 -5.03 3.41 0.57
C THR A 167 -4.87 1.89 0.70
N GLY A 168 -3.80 1.43 1.32
CA GLY A 168 -3.67 0.06 1.82
C GLY A 168 -3.48 0.01 3.32
N ARG A 169 -3.81 -1.12 3.94
CA ARG A 169 -3.43 -1.43 5.34
C ARG A 169 -2.95 -2.87 5.45
N SER A 170 -1.90 -3.07 6.25
CA SER A 170 -1.36 -4.38 6.60
C SER A 170 -1.63 -4.71 8.06
N ILE A 171 -2.02 -5.95 8.32
CA ILE A 171 -2.32 -6.47 9.67
C ILE A 171 -1.02 -6.94 10.31
N ARG A 172 -0.65 -6.35 11.46
CA ARG A 172 0.58 -6.66 12.19
C ARG A 172 0.60 -8.12 12.66
N GLY A 173 1.77 -8.74 12.59
CA GLY A 173 1.99 -10.14 12.99
C GLY A 173 1.74 -11.18 11.89
N LEU A 174 1.30 -10.75 10.70
CA LEU A 174 1.11 -11.62 9.53
C LEU A 174 2.04 -11.16 8.40
N SER A 175 2.74 -12.08 7.75
CA SER A 175 3.65 -11.75 6.65
C SER A 175 2.88 -11.13 5.48
N LEU A 176 3.54 -10.21 4.76
CA LEU A 176 3.01 -9.52 3.57
C LEU A 176 2.84 -10.50 2.38
N PRO A 177 2.06 -10.13 1.34
CA PRO A 177 1.75 -11.01 0.21
C PRO A 177 2.93 -11.73 -0.44
N PRO A 178 4.14 -11.14 -0.60
CA PRO A 178 5.30 -11.83 -1.14
C PRO A 178 5.70 -13.07 -0.35
N ALA A 179 5.55 -13.06 0.98
CA ALA A 179 6.06 -14.10 1.87
C ALA A 179 4.97 -14.95 2.53
N CYS A 180 3.74 -14.44 2.67
CA CYS A 180 2.68 -15.12 3.40
C CYS A 180 2.45 -16.57 2.94
N THR A 181 2.28 -17.43 3.92
CA THR A 181 1.76 -18.79 3.73
C THR A 181 0.26 -18.76 3.43
N ARG A 182 -0.31 -19.88 2.97
CA ARG A 182 -1.78 -20.00 2.83
C ARG A 182 -2.51 -19.77 4.15
N ALA A 183 -1.94 -20.20 5.27
CA ALA A 183 -2.55 -20.03 6.58
C ALA A 183 -2.60 -18.55 6.99
N GLU A 184 -1.49 -17.82 6.90
CA GLU A 184 -1.46 -16.38 7.21
C GLU A 184 -2.41 -15.59 6.30
N ARG A 185 -2.46 -15.93 5.01
CA ARG A 185 -3.36 -15.26 4.07
C ARG A 185 -4.84 -15.47 4.43
N ARG A 186 -5.22 -16.69 4.80
CA ARG A 186 -6.56 -17.02 5.29
C ARG A 186 -6.87 -16.31 6.61
N GLU A 187 -5.89 -16.11 7.47
CA GLU A 187 -6.05 -15.34 8.70
C GLU A 187 -6.29 -13.86 8.39
N VAL A 188 -5.55 -13.25 7.46
CA VAL A 188 -5.83 -11.89 6.98
C VAL A 188 -7.26 -11.78 6.45
N GLU A 189 -7.70 -12.75 5.65
CA GLU A 189 -9.07 -12.78 5.14
C GLU A 189 -10.10 -12.87 6.30
N ASN A 190 -9.89 -13.77 7.26
CA ASN A 190 -10.78 -13.94 8.40
C ASN A 190 -10.90 -12.65 9.24
N VAL A 191 -9.77 -12.08 9.63
CA VAL A 191 -9.71 -10.83 10.41
C VAL A 191 -10.43 -9.71 9.69
N ALA A 192 -10.18 -9.55 8.38
CA ALA A 192 -10.82 -8.53 7.59
C ALA A 192 -12.34 -8.74 7.51
N ILE A 193 -12.82 -9.94 7.13
CA ILE A 193 -14.25 -10.20 7.00
C ILE A 193 -14.98 -9.94 8.31
N THR A 194 -14.47 -10.48 9.43
CA THR A 194 -15.11 -10.33 10.74
C THR A 194 -15.16 -8.87 11.20
N ALA A 195 -14.15 -8.06 10.88
CA ALA A 195 -14.23 -6.62 11.12
C ALA A 195 -15.29 -5.96 10.23
N LEU A 196 -15.35 -6.31 8.94
CA LEU A 196 -16.27 -5.69 7.98
C LEU A 196 -17.74 -6.05 8.19
N GLU A 197 -18.04 -7.18 8.81
CA GLU A 197 -19.39 -7.54 9.29
C GLU A 197 -19.91 -6.55 10.36
N GLY A 198 -19.01 -5.86 11.06
CA GLY A 198 -19.35 -4.86 12.07
C GLY A 198 -19.74 -3.49 11.50
N LEU A 199 -19.51 -3.23 10.20
CA LEU A 199 -19.85 -1.96 9.56
C LEU A 199 -21.37 -1.78 9.41
N LYS A 200 -21.86 -0.57 9.70
CA LYS A 200 -23.30 -0.24 9.74
C LYS A 200 -23.63 0.97 8.86
N GLY A 201 -24.93 1.22 8.67
CA GLY A 201 -25.42 2.39 7.93
C GLY A 201 -25.01 2.35 6.46
N ASP A 202 -24.55 3.49 5.93
CA ASP A 202 -24.08 3.63 4.55
C ASP A 202 -22.79 2.83 4.25
N LEU A 203 -22.10 2.37 5.30
CA LEU A 203 -20.92 1.52 5.21
C LEU A 203 -21.25 0.02 5.34
N ALA A 204 -22.51 -0.38 5.56
CA ALA A 204 -22.87 -1.79 5.57
C ALA A 204 -22.73 -2.40 4.18
N GLY A 205 -22.25 -3.64 4.10
CA GLY A 205 -21.90 -4.26 2.83
C GLY A 205 -21.76 -5.78 2.90
N ARG A 206 -21.30 -6.37 1.80
CA ARG A 206 -21.13 -7.81 1.65
C ARG A 206 -19.75 -8.15 1.12
N TYR A 207 -19.19 -9.24 1.64
CA TYR A 207 -17.96 -9.84 1.13
C TYR A 207 -18.26 -10.91 0.07
N TYR A 208 -17.46 -10.93 -0.98
CA TYR A 208 -17.51 -11.87 -2.09
C TYR A 208 -16.14 -12.52 -2.25
N LYS A 209 -16.04 -13.80 -1.90
CA LYS A 209 -14.85 -14.62 -2.14
C LYS A 209 -14.70 -14.86 -3.62
N LEU A 210 -13.50 -14.66 -4.17
CA LEU A 210 -13.24 -14.90 -5.58
C LEU A 210 -13.42 -16.37 -5.97
N SER A 211 -13.07 -17.31 -5.07
CA SER A 211 -13.20 -18.75 -5.31
C SER A 211 -14.64 -19.25 -5.43
N GLU A 212 -15.62 -18.47 -4.97
CA GLU A 212 -17.04 -18.81 -4.93
C GLU A 212 -17.88 -17.83 -5.78
N MET A 213 -17.22 -16.92 -6.50
CA MET A 213 -17.87 -15.89 -7.31
C MET A 213 -18.38 -16.50 -8.62
N THR A 214 -19.64 -16.22 -8.96
CA THR A 214 -20.18 -16.62 -10.27
C THR A 214 -19.54 -15.79 -11.38
N GLU A 215 -19.43 -16.34 -12.59
CA GLU A 215 -18.93 -15.59 -13.76
C GLU A 215 -19.72 -14.30 -14.02
N GLN A 216 -21.03 -14.32 -13.76
CA GLN A 216 -21.89 -13.15 -13.89
C GLN A 216 -21.56 -12.06 -12.87
N ASP A 217 -21.38 -12.41 -11.60
CA ASP A 217 -20.98 -11.46 -10.57
C ASP A 217 -19.57 -10.91 -10.84
N GLN A 218 -18.66 -11.78 -11.30
CA GLN A 218 -17.31 -11.41 -11.67
C GLN A 218 -17.31 -10.39 -12.80
N GLN A 219 -18.01 -10.68 -13.91
CA GLN A 219 -18.10 -9.79 -15.05
C GLN A 219 -18.73 -8.45 -14.67
N ARG A 220 -19.81 -8.46 -13.87
CA ARG A 220 -20.43 -7.22 -13.38
C ARG A 220 -19.46 -6.36 -12.57
N LEU A 221 -18.66 -6.98 -11.68
CA LEU A 221 -17.67 -6.24 -10.89
C LEU A 221 -16.50 -5.74 -11.73
N ILE A 222 -16.15 -6.43 -12.82
CA ILE A 222 -15.16 -5.96 -13.82
C ILE A 222 -15.72 -4.74 -14.57
N ASP A 223 -16.95 -4.84 -15.10
CA ASP A 223 -17.62 -3.79 -15.86
C ASP A 223 -17.82 -2.52 -15.01
N ASP A 224 -18.11 -2.69 -13.73
CA ASP A 224 -18.22 -1.59 -12.78
C ASP A 224 -16.86 -1.00 -12.35
N HIS A 225 -15.73 -1.57 -12.81
CA HIS A 225 -14.36 -1.24 -12.41
C HIS A 225 -14.05 -1.43 -10.91
N PHE A 226 -14.70 -2.42 -10.30
CA PHE A 226 -14.56 -2.74 -8.88
C PHE A 226 -13.68 -3.96 -8.62
N LEU A 227 -13.63 -4.93 -9.52
CA LEU A 227 -12.82 -6.12 -9.35
C LEU A 227 -11.35 -5.90 -9.76
N PHE A 228 -10.45 -6.56 -9.05
CA PHE A 228 -9.08 -6.76 -9.49
C PHE A 228 -8.95 -8.12 -10.17
N ASP A 229 -8.19 -8.18 -11.26
CA ASP A 229 -7.94 -9.43 -11.97
C ASP A 229 -6.81 -10.22 -11.32
N LYS A 230 -6.62 -11.46 -11.79
CA LYS A 230 -5.43 -12.23 -11.45
C LYS A 230 -4.18 -11.40 -11.78
N PRO A 231 -3.22 -11.23 -10.87
CA PRO A 231 -2.01 -10.49 -11.14
C PRO A 231 -1.25 -11.12 -12.32
N VAL A 232 -1.25 -10.45 -13.47
CA VAL A 232 -0.48 -10.83 -14.67
C VAL A 232 0.78 -10.00 -14.85
N SER A 233 0.87 -8.85 -14.16
CA SER A 233 2.05 -7.99 -14.21
C SER A 233 3.28 -8.75 -13.69
N PRO A 234 4.40 -8.76 -14.45
CA PRO A 234 5.61 -9.45 -14.02
C PRO A 234 6.20 -8.84 -12.74
N LEU A 235 5.89 -7.58 -12.43
CA LEU A 235 6.29 -6.95 -11.17
C LEU A 235 5.67 -7.65 -9.95
N LEU A 236 4.44 -8.15 -10.07
CA LEU A 236 3.71 -8.83 -9.00
C LEU A 236 4.00 -10.33 -8.98
N THR A 237 4.08 -10.97 -10.15
CA THR A 237 4.34 -12.42 -10.23
C THR A 237 5.77 -12.76 -9.83
N CYS A 238 6.78 -12.01 -10.28
CA CYS A 238 8.17 -12.17 -9.84
C CYS A 238 8.38 -11.81 -8.35
N ALA A 239 7.50 -10.98 -7.77
CA ALA A 239 7.48 -10.72 -6.33
C ALA A 239 6.77 -11.82 -5.52
N GLY A 240 6.28 -12.90 -6.16
CA GLY A 240 5.60 -14.00 -5.48
C GLY A 240 4.19 -13.68 -4.98
N MET A 241 3.57 -12.59 -5.44
CA MET A 241 2.29 -12.09 -4.92
C MET A 241 1.08 -12.82 -5.54
N ALA A 242 1.28 -13.57 -6.63
CA ALA A 242 0.24 -14.34 -7.31
C ALA A 242 0.10 -15.81 -6.83
N ARG A 243 0.84 -16.21 -5.80
CA ARG A 243 0.81 -17.59 -5.29
C ARG A 243 -0.58 -17.99 -4.78
N ASP A 244 -0.94 -19.25 -5.06
CA ASP A 244 -2.18 -19.92 -4.65
C ASP A 244 -3.48 -19.22 -5.11
N TRP A 245 -3.43 -18.35 -6.12
CA TRP A 245 -4.62 -17.62 -6.57
C TRP A 245 -5.75 -18.56 -7.04
N PRO A 246 -7.04 -18.34 -6.66
CA PRO A 246 -7.57 -17.20 -5.90
C PRO A 246 -7.76 -17.43 -4.39
N ASP A 247 -7.07 -18.40 -3.76
CA ASP A 247 -7.24 -18.76 -2.34
C ASP A 247 -7.11 -17.52 -1.42
N ALA A 248 -8.12 -17.35 -0.56
CA ALA A 248 -8.28 -16.26 0.41
C ALA A 248 -8.24 -14.85 -0.16
N ARG A 249 -8.67 -14.67 -1.43
CA ARG A 249 -8.87 -13.36 -2.05
C ARG A 249 -10.35 -13.07 -2.23
N GLY A 250 -10.69 -11.80 -2.11
CA GLY A 250 -12.05 -11.36 -2.33
C GLY A 250 -12.20 -9.86 -2.31
N ILE A 251 -13.43 -9.44 -2.52
CA ILE A 251 -13.84 -8.05 -2.51
C ILE A 251 -15.01 -7.89 -1.56
N TRP A 252 -14.91 -6.90 -0.69
CA TRP A 252 -16.03 -6.39 0.06
C TRP A 252 -16.45 -5.04 -0.53
N HIS A 253 -17.74 -4.76 -0.58
CA HIS A 253 -18.22 -3.41 -0.87
C HIS A 253 -19.54 -3.12 -0.14
N ASN A 254 -19.79 -1.84 0.15
CA ASN A 254 -21.09 -1.39 0.63
C ASN A 254 -22.16 -1.54 -0.47
N TYR A 255 -23.44 -1.48 -0.10
CA TYR A 255 -24.56 -1.68 -1.04
C TYR A 255 -24.54 -0.69 -2.20
N ASP A 256 -24.17 0.57 -1.93
CA ASP A 256 -24.10 1.64 -2.94
C ASP A 256 -22.83 1.57 -3.80
N LYS A 257 -21.92 0.63 -3.53
CA LYS A 257 -20.62 0.45 -4.21
C LYS A 257 -19.76 1.72 -4.24
N THR A 258 -19.84 2.52 -3.18
CA THR A 258 -19.08 3.75 -2.98
C THR A 258 -17.94 3.63 -1.98
N PHE A 259 -17.90 2.51 -1.23
CA PHE A 259 -16.82 2.11 -0.34
C PHE A 259 -16.52 0.63 -0.56
N LEU A 260 -15.28 0.32 -0.93
CA LEU A 260 -14.83 -1.01 -1.34
C LEU A 260 -13.53 -1.37 -0.63
N ILE A 261 -13.34 -2.66 -0.37
CA ILE A 261 -12.12 -3.17 0.22
C ILE A 261 -11.72 -4.45 -0.52
N TRP A 262 -10.55 -4.41 -1.14
CA TRP A 262 -9.92 -5.60 -1.72
C TRP A 262 -9.11 -6.31 -0.66
N ILE A 263 -9.23 -7.63 -0.58
CA ILE A 263 -8.57 -8.47 0.40
C ILE A 263 -7.54 -9.36 -0.29
N ASN A 264 -6.30 -9.34 0.22
CA ASN A 264 -5.18 -10.20 -0.19
C ASN A 264 -4.76 -10.11 -1.67
N GLU A 265 -4.93 -8.96 -2.30
CA GLU A 265 -4.41 -8.73 -3.66
C GLU A 265 -2.92 -8.33 -3.61
N GLU A 266 -2.59 -7.06 -3.82
CA GLU A 266 -1.22 -6.52 -3.74
C GLU A 266 -0.75 -6.25 -2.30
N ASP A 267 -1.71 -6.11 -1.37
CA ASP A 267 -1.52 -5.86 0.05
C ASP A 267 -2.61 -6.63 0.82
N HIS A 268 -2.51 -6.71 2.15
CA HIS A 268 -3.56 -7.37 2.96
C HIS A 268 -4.93 -6.76 2.69
N THR A 269 -5.01 -5.42 2.68
CA THR A 269 -6.22 -4.70 2.31
C THR A 269 -5.91 -3.51 1.41
N ARG A 270 -6.78 -3.23 0.43
CA ARG A 270 -6.87 -1.94 -0.26
C ARG A 270 -8.24 -1.32 0.01
N VAL A 271 -8.27 -0.29 0.83
CA VAL A 271 -9.48 0.45 1.19
C VAL A 271 -9.71 1.56 0.18
N ILE A 272 -10.91 1.63 -0.39
CA ILE A 272 -11.27 2.48 -1.52
C ILE A 272 -12.58 3.19 -1.20
N SER A 273 -12.60 4.51 -1.37
CA SER A 273 -13.82 5.30 -1.50
C SER A 273 -13.87 5.88 -2.91
N MET A 274 -15.00 5.76 -3.59
CA MET A 274 -15.16 6.32 -4.93
C MET A 274 -16.60 6.66 -5.24
N GLU A 275 -16.80 7.57 -6.19
CA GLU A 275 -18.10 7.88 -6.77
C GLU A 275 -17.94 8.50 -8.17
N LYS A 276 -19.04 8.50 -8.95
CA LYS A 276 -19.13 9.27 -10.19
C LYS A 276 -19.20 10.77 -9.87
N GLY A 277 -18.75 11.60 -10.81
CA GLY A 277 -18.71 13.06 -10.65
C GLY A 277 -17.50 13.57 -9.85
N GLY A 278 -17.60 14.81 -9.42
CA GLY A 278 -16.47 15.64 -8.98
C GLY A 278 -16.37 15.88 -7.47
N ASN A 279 -17.21 15.26 -6.64
CA ASN A 279 -17.29 15.58 -5.21
C ASN A 279 -16.21 14.84 -4.38
N MET A 280 -14.94 15.22 -4.57
CA MET A 280 -13.78 14.68 -3.86
C MET A 280 -13.90 14.84 -2.34
N LYS A 281 -14.50 15.93 -1.86
CA LYS A 281 -14.72 16.15 -0.42
C LYS A 281 -15.56 15.02 0.19
N ARG A 282 -16.72 14.72 -0.40
CA ARG A 282 -17.60 13.63 0.08
C ARG A 282 -16.94 12.26 -0.02
N VAL A 283 -16.19 12.00 -1.11
CA VAL A 283 -15.38 10.78 -1.25
C VAL A 283 -14.41 10.64 -0.09
N PHE A 284 -13.70 11.72 0.27
CA PHE A 284 -12.70 11.71 1.32
C PHE A 284 -13.29 11.66 2.73
N GLU A 285 -14.45 12.28 2.97
CA GLU A 285 -15.20 12.16 4.24
C GLU A 285 -15.62 10.71 4.48
N ARG A 286 -16.19 10.05 3.47
CA ARG A 286 -16.55 8.62 3.54
C ARG A 286 -15.30 7.74 3.72
N PHE A 287 -14.22 8.04 3.02
CA PHE A 287 -12.93 7.35 3.15
C PHE A 287 -12.41 7.40 4.59
N CYS A 288 -12.31 8.59 5.18
CA CYS A 288 -11.80 8.75 6.55
C CYS A 288 -12.71 8.10 7.59
N ARG A 289 -14.03 8.24 7.44
CA ARG A 289 -15.02 7.60 8.34
C ARG A 289 -14.90 6.08 8.29
N GLY A 290 -14.94 5.50 7.09
CA GLY A 290 -14.86 4.06 6.89
C GLY A 290 -13.54 3.49 7.38
N LEU A 291 -12.41 4.15 7.07
CA LEU A 291 -11.09 3.68 7.49
C LEU A 291 -10.91 3.68 9.01
N LYS A 292 -11.37 4.72 9.71
CA LYS A 292 -11.34 4.78 11.18
C LYS A 292 -12.22 3.70 11.82
N GLU A 293 -13.39 3.44 11.25
CA GLU A 293 -14.29 2.41 11.79
C GLU A 293 -13.76 1.00 11.56
N VAL A 294 -13.17 0.73 10.39
CA VAL A 294 -12.47 -0.55 10.12
C VAL A 294 -11.31 -0.75 11.10
N GLU A 295 -10.50 0.29 11.33
CA GLU A 295 -9.40 0.24 12.31
C GLU A 295 -9.92 -0.08 13.72
N ARG A 296 -10.99 0.61 14.16
CA ARG A 296 -11.63 0.37 15.46
C ARG A 296 -12.09 -1.08 15.61
N LEU A 297 -12.73 -1.63 14.59
CA LEU A 297 -13.27 -3.00 14.59
C LEU A 297 -12.18 -4.08 14.59
N ILE A 298 -11.05 -3.83 13.92
CA ILE A 298 -9.87 -4.71 13.95
C ILE A 298 -9.20 -4.67 15.34
N GLN A 299 -9.07 -3.48 15.92
CA GLN A 299 -8.50 -3.29 17.27
C GLN A 299 -9.34 -3.92 18.37
N GLU A 300 -10.67 -3.90 18.25
CA GLU A 300 -11.61 -4.57 19.16
C GLU A 300 -11.35 -6.08 19.27
N ARG A 301 -10.74 -6.67 18.23
CA ARG A 301 -10.36 -8.09 18.18
C ARG A 301 -8.89 -8.34 18.56
N GLY A 302 -8.15 -7.33 18.99
CA GLY A 302 -6.77 -7.44 19.43
C GLY A 302 -5.72 -7.35 18.31
N TRP A 303 -6.12 -7.00 17.09
CA TRP A 303 -5.21 -6.82 15.96
C TRP A 303 -4.83 -5.34 15.79
N GLU A 304 -3.66 -5.09 15.21
CA GLU A 304 -3.18 -3.74 14.89
C GLU A 304 -2.81 -3.64 13.42
N PHE A 305 -2.79 -2.41 12.89
CA PHE A 305 -2.13 -2.16 11.62
C PHE A 305 -0.63 -2.00 11.79
N MET A 306 0.14 -2.46 10.80
CA MET A 306 1.57 -2.20 10.72
C MET A 306 1.79 -0.69 10.49
N TRP A 307 2.33 -0.02 11.51
CA TRP A 307 2.60 1.42 11.48
C TRP A 307 3.78 1.76 12.38
N ASN A 308 4.63 2.69 11.93
CA ASN A 308 5.64 3.33 12.78
C ASN A 308 5.85 4.80 12.41
N GLU A 309 6.48 5.57 13.29
CA GLU A 309 6.60 7.04 13.12
C GLU A 309 7.49 7.47 11.95
N ARG A 310 8.45 6.64 11.51
CA ARG A 310 9.39 6.99 10.43
C ARG A 310 8.83 6.63 9.05
N LEU A 311 7.99 5.61 8.94
CA LEU A 311 7.47 5.09 7.68
C LEU A 311 5.96 5.30 7.52
N GLY A 312 5.24 5.71 8.56
CA GLY A 312 3.78 5.71 8.56
C GLY A 312 3.23 4.28 8.49
N TYR A 313 2.14 4.11 7.74
CA TYR A 313 1.59 2.78 7.46
C TYR A 313 2.52 1.99 6.55
N ILE A 314 2.79 0.75 6.94
CA ILE A 314 3.67 -0.15 6.23
C ILE A 314 2.86 -0.99 5.25
N LEU A 315 3.36 -1.06 4.02
CA LEU A 315 2.79 -1.85 2.92
C LEU A 315 3.90 -2.58 2.17
N THR A 316 3.50 -3.47 1.27
CA THR A 316 4.41 -4.38 0.55
C THR A 316 5.42 -3.64 -0.30
N CYS A 317 4.96 -2.67 -1.09
CA CYS A 317 5.83 -1.90 -1.97
C CYS A 317 6.28 -0.61 -1.26
N PRO A 318 7.60 -0.27 -1.26
CA PRO A 318 8.10 0.96 -0.68
C PRO A 318 7.44 2.23 -1.24
N SER A 319 6.93 2.20 -2.48
CA SER A 319 6.20 3.33 -3.07
C SER A 319 4.87 3.65 -2.40
N ASN A 320 4.32 2.74 -1.58
CA ASN A 320 3.04 2.90 -0.88
C ASN A 320 3.21 3.16 0.62
N LEU A 321 4.42 3.45 1.12
CA LEU A 321 4.63 3.83 2.52
C LEU A 321 3.97 5.19 2.86
N GLY A 322 3.95 5.51 4.14
CA GLY A 322 3.41 6.75 4.70
C GLY A 322 1.90 6.65 4.82
N THR A 323 1.21 7.35 3.93
CA THR A 323 -0.24 7.36 3.84
C THR A 323 -0.79 6.16 3.06
N GLY A 324 0.03 5.56 2.19
CA GLY A 324 -0.42 4.65 1.13
C GLY A 324 -1.43 5.26 0.15
N LEU A 325 -1.71 6.55 0.27
CA LEU A 325 -2.87 7.20 -0.32
C LEU A 325 -2.64 7.51 -1.79
N ARG A 326 -3.66 7.20 -2.59
CA ARG A 326 -3.83 7.68 -3.95
C ARG A 326 -5.23 8.26 -4.10
N ALA A 327 -5.31 9.58 -4.02
CA ALA A 327 -6.48 10.36 -4.41
C ALA A 327 -6.32 10.73 -5.89
N GLY A 328 -7.39 10.59 -6.66
CA GLY A 328 -7.35 10.89 -8.07
C GLY A 328 -8.72 10.97 -8.71
N VAL A 329 -8.70 11.37 -9.97
CA VAL A 329 -9.88 11.58 -10.79
C VAL A 329 -9.69 10.97 -12.17
N HIS A 330 -10.81 10.59 -12.79
CA HIS A 330 -10.87 10.49 -14.24
C HIS A 330 -11.25 11.85 -14.79
N VAL A 331 -10.35 12.47 -15.56
CA VAL A 331 -10.54 13.80 -16.13
C VAL A 331 -10.34 13.78 -17.65
N ARG A 332 -11.26 14.42 -18.37
CA ARG A 332 -11.20 14.58 -19.83
C ARG A 332 -10.48 15.88 -20.17
N ILE A 333 -9.33 15.79 -20.84
CA ILE A 333 -8.46 16.94 -21.17
C ILE A 333 -7.84 16.83 -22.58
N PRO A 334 -8.66 16.85 -23.64
CA PRO A 334 -8.23 16.58 -25.02
C PRO A 334 -7.27 17.62 -25.61
N LYS A 335 -7.26 18.87 -25.11
CA LYS A 335 -6.33 19.92 -25.55
C LYS A 335 -5.04 19.87 -24.74
N LEU A 336 -5.14 19.91 -23.41
CA LEU A 336 -3.98 19.95 -22.51
C LEU A 336 -3.11 18.70 -22.66
N SER A 337 -3.70 17.53 -22.87
CA SER A 337 -2.94 16.29 -23.06
C SER A 337 -2.02 16.28 -24.29
N LYS A 338 -2.28 17.15 -25.27
CA LYS A 338 -1.47 17.32 -26.49
C LYS A 338 -0.47 18.48 -26.37
N ASP A 339 -0.58 19.30 -25.32
CA ASP A 339 0.32 20.42 -25.10
C ASP A 339 1.69 19.90 -24.60
N PRO A 340 2.82 20.33 -25.20
CA PRO A 340 4.15 19.85 -24.81
C PRO A 340 4.52 20.20 -23.35
N ARG A 341 3.83 21.16 -22.73
CA ARG A 341 4.07 21.58 -21.34
C ARG A 341 3.39 20.67 -20.32
N PHE A 342 2.50 19.77 -20.74
CA PHE A 342 1.66 18.97 -19.83
C PHE A 342 2.46 18.16 -18.81
N SER A 343 3.52 17.48 -19.25
CA SER A 343 4.39 16.71 -18.35
C SER A 343 5.03 17.59 -17.28
N LYS A 344 5.46 18.81 -17.63
CA LYS A 344 6.09 19.73 -16.68
C LYS A 344 5.06 20.34 -15.71
N ILE A 345 3.84 20.59 -16.18
CA ILE A 345 2.72 21.02 -15.32
C ILE A 345 2.45 19.95 -14.25
N LEU A 346 2.31 18.67 -14.65
CA LEU A 346 2.08 17.57 -13.70
C LEU A 346 3.23 17.42 -12.70
N GLU A 347 4.49 17.50 -13.16
CA GLU A 347 5.67 17.41 -12.31
C GLU A 347 5.67 18.50 -11.22
N ASN A 348 5.41 19.75 -11.62
CA ASN A 348 5.40 20.90 -10.71
C ASN A 348 4.22 20.85 -9.72
N LEU A 349 3.07 20.32 -10.14
CA LEU A 349 1.88 20.11 -9.31
C LEU A 349 1.94 18.83 -8.45
N ARG A 350 3.01 18.03 -8.56
CA ARG A 350 3.17 16.75 -7.83
C ARG A 350 2.06 15.73 -8.17
N LEU A 351 1.64 15.72 -9.43
CA LEU A 351 0.65 14.78 -9.96
C LEU A 351 1.30 13.77 -10.91
N GLN A 352 0.68 12.60 -11.03
CA GLN A 352 1.02 11.56 -12.01
C GLN A 352 -0.20 11.27 -12.89
N LYS A 353 0.04 11.02 -14.17
CA LYS A 353 -0.95 10.50 -15.12
C LYS A 353 -0.80 9.00 -15.35
N ARG A 354 -1.92 8.30 -15.50
CA ARG A 354 -2.03 6.89 -15.97
C ARG A 354 -3.13 6.79 -17.02
N GLY A 355 -3.21 5.64 -17.70
CA GLY A 355 -4.35 5.35 -18.58
C GLY A 355 -5.64 5.10 -17.81
N THR A 356 -6.75 5.01 -18.55
CA THR A 356 -8.10 5.00 -17.97
C THR A 356 -8.39 3.74 -17.15
N GLY A 357 -7.75 2.61 -17.47
CA GLY A 357 -7.85 1.35 -16.71
C GLY A 357 -6.77 1.16 -15.65
N GLY A 358 -5.94 2.18 -15.38
CA GLY A 358 -4.86 2.11 -14.41
C GLY A 358 -3.45 2.03 -15.01
N VAL A 359 -2.50 1.49 -14.24
CA VAL A 359 -1.05 1.64 -14.46
C VAL A 359 -0.52 1.00 -15.74
N ASP A 360 -1.17 -0.07 -16.19
CA ASP A 360 -0.74 -0.85 -17.34
C ASP A 360 -1.59 -0.57 -18.59
N THR A 361 -2.39 0.50 -18.58
CA THR A 361 -3.32 0.84 -19.67
C THR A 361 -2.98 2.18 -20.31
N ALA A 362 -3.39 2.36 -21.57
CA ALA A 362 -3.35 3.65 -22.25
C ALA A 362 -4.56 4.51 -21.88
N ALA A 363 -4.48 5.82 -22.16
CA ALA A 363 -5.65 6.69 -22.06
C ALA A 363 -6.64 6.37 -23.19
N VAL A 364 -7.91 6.26 -22.86
CA VAL A 364 -9.00 6.02 -23.80
C VAL A 364 -9.86 7.28 -23.89
N ALA A 365 -10.15 7.73 -25.11
CA ALA A 365 -11.00 8.89 -25.38
C ALA A 365 -10.59 10.18 -24.62
N ASP A 366 -9.28 10.45 -24.57
CA ASP A 366 -8.69 11.62 -23.88
C ASP A 366 -8.99 11.71 -22.37
N VAL A 367 -9.40 10.59 -21.75
CA VAL A 367 -9.63 10.46 -20.31
C VAL A 367 -8.38 9.94 -19.62
N TYR A 368 -7.86 10.73 -18.69
CA TYR A 368 -6.68 10.39 -17.90
C TYR A 368 -7.04 10.12 -16.45
N ASP A 369 -6.38 9.13 -15.85
CA ASP A 369 -6.31 8.97 -14.39
C ASP A 369 -5.21 9.87 -13.85
N ILE A 370 -5.62 10.96 -13.19
CA ILE A 370 -4.72 11.92 -12.55
C ILE A 370 -4.79 11.76 -11.04
N SER A 371 -3.63 11.58 -10.40
CA SER A 371 -3.54 11.38 -8.95
C SER A 371 -2.26 11.95 -8.34
N ASN A 372 -2.21 12.09 -7.01
CA ASN A 372 -0.98 12.47 -6.30
C ASN A 372 0.15 11.45 -6.55
N ILE A 373 1.39 11.96 -6.74
CA ILE A 373 2.57 11.11 -6.89
C ILE A 373 3.22 10.75 -5.54
N ASP A 374 3.17 11.70 -4.59
CA ASP A 374 3.80 11.60 -3.26
C ASP A 374 2.88 10.83 -2.31
N ARG A 375 3.46 10.02 -1.41
CA ARG A 375 2.68 9.21 -0.43
C ARG A 375 3.21 9.26 1.00
N ILE A 376 4.45 9.68 1.19
CA ILE A 376 5.08 9.87 2.49
C ILE A 376 5.68 11.28 2.57
N GLY A 377 5.86 11.80 3.79
CA GLY A 377 6.29 13.18 4.03
C GLY A 377 5.21 14.26 3.89
N ARG A 378 3.98 13.86 3.54
CA ARG A 378 2.77 14.68 3.53
C ARG A 378 1.60 13.86 4.09
N SER A 379 0.72 14.48 4.85
CA SER A 379 -0.44 13.81 5.43
C SER A 379 -1.53 13.52 4.38
N GLU A 380 -2.50 12.69 4.72
CA GLU A 380 -3.62 12.36 3.83
C GLU A 380 -4.41 13.60 3.41
N VAL A 381 -4.71 14.49 4.36
CA VAL A 381 -5.36 15.79 4.10
C VAL A 381 -4.53 16.64 3.13
N GLU A 382 -3.21 16.77 3.35
CA GLU A 382 -2.34 17.55 2.47
C GLU A 382 -2.31 16.97 1.04
N LEU A 383 -2.24 15.65 0.90
CA LEU A 383 -2.23 14.98 -0.40
C LEU A 383 -3.55 15.16 -1.14
N VAL A 384 -4.69 15.06 -0.46
CA VAL A 384 -6.01 15.30 -1.08
C VAL A 384 -6.13 16.77 -1.50
N GLN A 385 -5.66 17.71 -0.69
CA GLN A 385 -5.65 19.13 -1.06
C GLN A 385 -4.80 19.40 -2.30
N ILE A 386 -3.61 18.78 -2.41
CA ILE A 386 -2.76 18.87 -3.61
C ILE A 386 -3.51 18.40 -4.86
N VAL A 387 -4.25 17.30 -4.76
CA VAL A 387 -5.06 16.79 -5.87
C VAL A 387 -6.19 17.75 -6.22
N ILE A 388 -6.86 18.32 -5.22
CA ILE A 388 -7.93 19.31 -5.43
C ILE A 388 -7.39 20.54 -6.18
N ASP A 389 -6.31 21.13 -5.69
CA ASP A 389 -5.72 22.33 -6.29
C ASP A 389 -5.17 22.05 -7.69
N GLY A 390 -4.46 20.93 -7.84
CA GLY A 390 -3.85 20.54 -9.10
C GLY A 390 -4.88 20.19 -10.17
N VAL A 391 -5.92 19.42 -9.85
CA VAL A 391 -7.00 19.09 -10.82
C VAL A 391 -7.77 20.34 -11.23
N ASN A 392 -8.07 21.25 -10.30
CA ASN A 392 -8.69 22.54 -10.63
C ASN A 392 -7.83 23.35 -11.61
N TYR A 393 -6.51 23.36 -11.42
CA TYR A 393 -5.57 24.00 -12.33
C TYR A 393 -5.57 23.36 -13.73
N LEU A 394 -5.60 22.03 -13.82
CA LEU A 394 -5.65 21.31 -15.10
C LEU A 394 -6.94 21.63 -15.86
N VAL A 395 -8.08 21.66 -15.15
CA VAL A 395 -9.38 22.03 -15.75
C VAL A 395 -9.38 23.50 -16.21
N ASP A 396 -8.79 24.42 -15.47
CA ASP A 396 -8.63 25.81 -15.91
C ASP A 396 -7.75 25.92 -17.17
N CYS A 397 -6.66 25.15 -17.24
CA CYS A 397 -5.82 25.08 -18.44
C CYS A 397 -6.59 24.54 -19.64
N GLU A 398 -7.34 23.46 -19.48
CA GLU A 398 -8.17 22.89 -20.56
C GLU A 398 -9.17 23.94 -21.08
N LYS A 399 -9.90 24.61 -20.18
CA LYS A 399 -10.84 25.69 -20.50
C LYS A 399 -10.19 26.85 -21.26
N LYS A 400 -8.96 27.22 -20.91
CA LYS A 400 -8.20 28.27 -21.62
C LYS A 400 -7.85 27.84 -23.03
N LEU A 401 -7.32 26.63 -23.18
CA LEU A 401 -6.96 26.08 -24.48
C LEU A 401 -8.18 25.90 -25.41
N GLU A 402 -9.34 25.53 -24.87
CA GLU A 402 -10.61 25.48 -25.61
C GLU A 402 -11.02 26.85 -26.18
N ARG A 403 -10.71 27.94 -25.47
CA ARG A 403 -10.95 29.32 -25.92
C ARG A 403 -9.79 29.90 -26.76
N GLY A 404 -8.79 29.10 -27.11
CA GLY A 404 -7.60 29.56 -27.84
C GLY A 404 -6.69 30.49 -27.02
N GLN A 405 -6.76 30.43 -25.69
CA GLN A 405 -5.91 31.22 -24.78
C GLN A 405 -4.67 30.42 -24.37
N ASP A 406 -3.57 31.13 -24.11
CA ASP A 406 -2.33 30.50 -23.64
C ASP A 406 -2.42 30.11 -22.15
N ILE A 407 -1.64 29.10 -21.78
CA ILE A 407 -1.52 28.57 -20.41
C ILE A 407 -0.09 28.74 -19.88
N LYS A 408 0.07 28.69 -18.57
CA LYS A 408 1.39 28.82 -17.93
C LYS A 408 1.78 27.50 -17.27
N VAL A 409 3.08 27.30 -17.09
CA VAL A 409 3.57 26.24 -16.21
C VAL A 409 3.58 26.82 -14.79
N PRO A 410 2.88 26.19 -13.82
CA PRO A 410 2.89 26.67 -12.44
C PRO A 410 4.28 26.47 -11.83
N PRO A 411 4.70 27.26 -10.83
CA PRO A 411 5.94 26.99 -10.11
C PRO A 411 5.86 25.62 -9.40
N PRO A 412 7.00 24.94 -9.18
CA PRO A 412 7.01 23.67 -8.47
C PRO A 412 6.54 23.85 -7.02
N LEU A 413 5.67 22.96 -6.55
CA LEU A 413 5.29 22.90 -5.15
C LEU A 413 6.52 22.57 -4.28
N PRO A 414 6.57 23.07 -3.02
CA PRO A 414 7.61 22.65 -2.09
C PRO A 414 7.58 21.13 -1.92
N GLN A 415 8.73 20.52 -1.64
CA GLN A 415 8.86 19.06 -1.63
C GLN A 415 8.07 18.41 -0.47
N PHE A 416 8.11 19.01 0.72
CA PHE A 416 7.47 18.48 1.94
C PHE A 416 6.37 19.39 2.47
N GLY A 417 5.48 18.81 3.28
CA GLY A 417 4.42 19.52 3.99
C GLY A 417 4.95 20.59 4.95
N LYS A 418 4.08 21.52 5.35
CA LYS A 418 4.39 22.43 6.46
C LYS A 418 4.20 21.63 7.76
N LYS A 419 5.21 21.63 8.63
CA LYS A 419 5.15 20.96 9.93
C LYS A 419 4.06 21.52 10.83
#